data_AF-J9FMQ4-F1
#
_entry.id   AF-J9FMQ4-F1
#
_cell.length_a   1.000
_cell.length_b   1.000
_cell.length_c   1.000
_cell.angle_alpha   90.00
_cell.angle_beta   90.00
_cell.angle_gamma   90.00
#
_symmetry.space_group_name_H-M   'P 1'
#
loop_
_entity.id
_entity.type
_entity.pdbx_description
1 polymer ?
#
loop_
_entity_poly.entity_id
_entity_poly.type
_entity_poly.pdbx_seq_one_letter_code
_entity_poly.pdbx_strand_id
1 'polypeptide(L)'
;MQDEIEETIPLIDGRVLGNAVRRAFMPGGSLEKATPGFCVRESQLAFAQEVVNALEKRTTLIAEAGTGTGKTFAYLTPALLAGVTCIISTAGKSLQDQLYKKDLPA
;
A
#
# COMPACT_ATOMS: atom_id res chain seq x y z
N MET A 1 6.85 -27.23 -22.65
CA MET A 1 7.62 -27.22 -21.39
C MET A 1 7.92 -25.77 -21.10
N GLN A 2 7.10 -25.20 -20.20
CA GLN A 2 7.24 -23.93 -19.48
C GLN A 2 7.95 -22.77 -20.19
N ASP A 3 7.15 -21.87 -20.78
CA ASP A 3 7.44 -20.44 -20.72
C ASP A 3 6.56 -19.89 -19.58
N GLU A 4 7.08 -19.93 -18.35
CA GLU A 4 6.49 -19.18 -17.24
C GLU A 4 6.83 -17.70 -17.45
N ILE A 5 5.83 -16.92 -17.84
CA ILE A 5 5.93 -15.47 -17.88
C ILE A 5 6.07 -15.01 -16.43
N GLU A 6 7.30 -14.70 -16.02
CA GLU A 6 7.60 -13.96 -14.80
C GLU A 6 7.10 -12.52 -14.99
N GLU A 7 5.77 -12.36 -14.89
CA GLU A 7 5.09 -11.06 -14.92
C GLU A 7 5.59 -10.23 -13.72
N THR A 8 6.72 -9.57 -13.91
CA THR A 8 7.23 -8.58 -12.98
C THR A 8 6.19 -7.48 -12.87
N ILE A 9 5.89 -7.03 -11.66
CA ILE A 9 4.97 -5.89 -11.45
C ILE A 9 5.46 -4.71 -12.33
N PRO A 10 4.56 -4.04 -13.07
CA PRO A 10 4.97 -2.97 -13.98
C PRO A 10 5.78 -1.89 -13.24
N LEU A 11 6.88 -1.47 -13.86
CA LEU A 11 7.59 -0.25 -13.47
C LEU A 11 6.61 0.92 -13.53
N ILE A 12 6.41 1.61 -12.42
CA ILE A 12 5.60 2.83 -12.39
C ILE A 12 6.52 3.98 -12.77
N ASP A 13 6.31 4.60 -13.94
CA ASP A 13 7.14 5.70 -14.45
C ASP A 13 8.67 5.42 -14.39
N GLY A 14 9.08 4.17 -14.64
CA GLY A 14 10.49 3.75 -14.58
C GLY A 14 11.09 3.66 -13.17
N ARG A 15 10.28 3.64 -12.10
CA ARG A 15 10.74 3.54 -10.71
C ARG A 15 10.39 2.20 -10.07
N VAL A 16 11.26 1.74 -9.19
CA VAL A 16 11.00 0.59 -8.29
C VAL A 16 9.86 0.93 -7.33
N LEU A 17 8.86 0.05 -7.22
CA LEU A 17 7.65 0.24 -6.41
C LEU A 17 8.00 0.65 -4.96
N GLY A 18 8.99 0.00 -4.34
CA GLY A 18 9.45 0.35 -2.99
C GLY A 18 9.89 1.81 -2.83
N ASN A 19 10.58 2.38 -3.83
CA ASN A 19 10.99 3.78 -3.79
C ASN A 19 9.81 4.73 -3.97
N ALA A 20 8.84 4.37 -4.82
CA ALA A 20 7.63 5.15 -5.01
C ALA A 20 6.80 5.18 -3.71
N VAL A 21 6.63 4.03 -3.05
CA VAL A 21 5.95 3.91 -1.76
C VAL A 21 6.66 4.74 -0.70
N ARG A 22 7.99 4.59 -0.53
CA ARG A 22 8.75 5.40 0.44
C ARG A 22 8.52 6.90 0.25
N ARG A 23 8.58 7.39 -0.99
CA ARG A 23 8.34 8.80 -1.33
C ARG A 23 6.92 9.27 -1.00
N ALA A 24 5.92 8.40 -1.12
CA ALA A 24 4.54 8.74 -0.76
C ALA A 24 4.40 9.06 0.74
N PHE A 25 5.18 8.38 1.59
CA PHE A 25 5.22 8.60 3.04
C PHE A 25 6.12 9.78 3.45
N MET A 26 7.21 10.09 2.74
CA MET A 26 8.13 11.17 3.17
C MET A 26 7.45 12.55 3.33
N PRO A 27 8.04 13.46 4.13
CA PRO A 27 7.58 14.85 4.20
C PRO A 27 7.44 15.49 2.80
N GLY A 28 6.31 16.14 2.55
CA GLY A 28 5.92 16.68 1.24
C GLY A 28 5.47 15.61 0.22
N GLY A 29 5.34 14.36 0.65
CA GLY A 29 4.85 13.21 -0.12
C GLY A 29 3.35 13.30 -0.43
N SER A 30 2.85 12.33 -1.20
CA SER A 30 1.45 12.32 -1.62
C SER A 30 0.48 12.15 -0.45
N LEU A 31 0.84 11.39 0.58
CA LEU A 31 -0.03 11.19 1.74
C LEU A 31 -0.18 12.46 2.58
N GLU A 32 0.90 13.20 2.83
CA GLU A 32 0.82 14.49 3.55
C GLU A 32 0.00 15.53 2.78
N LYS A 33 0.15 15.56 1.44
CA LYS A 33 -0.62 16.47 0.57
C LYS A 33 -2.11 16.13 0.54
N ALA A 34 -2.46 14.85 0.52
CA ALA A 34 -3.84 14.39 0.39
C ALA A 34 -4.59 14.30 1.72
N THR A 35 -3.87 14.17 2.84
CA THR A 35 -4.47 13.91 4.16
C THR A 35 -4.01 14.95 5.18
N PRO A 36 -4.85 15.95 5.50
CA PRO A 36 -4.53 16.96 6.51
C PRO A 36 -4.17 16.34 7.86
N GLY A 37 -3.05 16.77 8.45
CA GLY A 37 -2.57 16.25 9.73
C GLY A 37 -1.96 14.85 9.67
N PHE A 38 -1.72 14.31 8.47
CA PHE A 38 -0.96 13.07 8.31
C PHE A 38 0.45 13.23 8.88
N CYS A 39 0.86 12.25 9.69
CA CYS A 39 2.21 12.15 10.21
C CYS A 39 2.74 10.74 9.98
N VAL A 40 3.97 10.67 9.50
CA VAL A 40 4.63 9.39 9.21
C VAL A 40 4.89 8.65 10.51
N ARG A 41 4.58 7.36 10.52
CA ARG A 41 5.00 6.43 11.56
C ARG A 41 5.92 5.39 10.95
N GLU A 42 7.08 5.16 11.56
CA GLU A 42 8.06 4.20 11.03
C GLU A 42 7.47 2.80 10.85
N SER A 43 6.64 2.35 11.79
CA SER A 43 5.95 1.05 11.70
C SER A 43 4.99 0.96 10.51
N GLN A 44 4.36 2.08 10.13
CA GLN A 44 3.48 2.14 8.97
C GLN A 44 4.28 2.03 7.67
N LEU A 45 5.41 2.73 7.58
CA LEU A 45 6.32 2.64 6.43
C LEU A 45 6.95 1.25 6.32
N ALA A 46 7.36 0.66 7.44
CA ALA A 46 7.90 -0.70 7.47
C ALA A 46 6.86 -1.72 6.97
N PHE A 47 5.61 -1.63 7.45
CA PHE A 47 4.55 -2.50 6.96
C PHE A 47 4.27 -2.28 5.46
N ALA A 48 4.24 -1.03 4.99
CA ALA A 48 4.08 -0.75 3.56
C ALA A 48 5.19 -1.39 2.72
N GLN A 49 6.43 -1.37 3.22
CA GLN A 49 7.56 -1.96 2.53
C GLN A 49 7.51 -3.49 2.51
N GLU A 50 6.99 -4.14 3.56
CA GLU A 50 6.73 -5.58 3.54
C GLU A 50 5.61 -5.96 2.57
N VAL A 51 4.58 -5.11 2.44
CA VAL A 51 3.56 -5.32 1.40
C VAL A 51 4.17 -5.22 0.00
N VAL A 52 5.06 -4.26 -0.25
CA VAL A 52 5.82 -4.19 -1.51
C VAL A 52 6.60 -5.48 -1.75
N ASN A 53 7.36 -5.95 -0.76
CA ASN A 53 8.13 -7.19 -0.89
C ASN A 53 7.24 -8.38 -1.24
N ALA A 54 6.07 -8.48 -0.60
CA ALA A 54 5.13 -9.57 -0.82
C ALA A 54 4.50 -9.52 -2.21
N LEU A 55 4.16 -8.32 -2.70
CA LEU A 55 3.67 -8.09 -4.05
C LEU A 55 4.75 -8.47 -5.09
N GLU A 56 5.96 -7.93 -4.95
CA GLU A 56 7.07 -8.16 -5.89
C GLU A 56 7.48 -9.63 -5.95
N LYS A 57 7.53 -10.31 -4.80
CA LYS A 57 7.90 -11.74 -4.71
C LYS A 57 6.72 -12.69 -4.95
N ARG A 58 5.50 -12.17 -5.10
CA ARG A 58 4.26 -12.96 -5.22
C ARG A 58 4.07 -13.95 -4.05
N THR A 59 4.37 -13.49 -2.84
CA THR A 59 4.28 -14.30 -1.61
C THR A 59 3.17 -13.80 -0.68
N THR A 60 2.72 -14.66 0.23
CA THR A 60 1.78 -14.27 1.29
C THR A 60 2.48 -13.56 2.43
N LEU A 61 1.97 -12.40 2.83
CA LEU A 61 2.36 -11.69 4.04
C LEU A 61 1.30 -11.87 5.13
N ILE A 62 1.72 -12.28 6.32
CA ILE A 62 0.93 -12.19 7.54
C ILE A 62 1.52 -11.07 8.39
N ALA A 63 0.72 -10.06 8.70
CA ALA A 63 1.16 -8.92 9.48
C ALA A 63 0.13 -8.59 10.56
N GLU A 64 0.62 -8.30 11.77
CA GLU A 64 -0.20 -7.74 12.84
C GLU A 64 0.08 -6.24 12.94
N ALA A 65 -0.98 -5.44 12.92
CA ALA A 65 -0.89 -4.00 13.10
C ALA A 65 -1.92 -3.56 14.14
N GLY A 66 -1.43 -3.02 15.26
CA GLY A 66 -2.27 -2.50 16.34
C GLY A 66 -3.26 -1.43 15.87
N THR A 67 -4.29 -1.16 16.67
CA THR A 67 -5.24 -0.07 16.38
C THR A 67 -4.53 1.28 16.35
N GLY A 68 -4.99 2.21 15.50
CA GLY A 68 -4.40 3.56 15.38
C GLY A 68 -3.03 3.64 14.71
N THR A 69 -2.40 2.52 14.34
CA THR A 69 -1.07 2.49 13.68
C THR A 69 -1.06 2.98 12.23
N GLY A 70 -2.23 3.20 11.63
CA GLY A 70 -2.35 3.64 10.24
C GLY A 70 -2.24 2.50 9.23
N LYS A 71 -2.60 1.26 9.63
CA LYS A 71 -2.60 0.05 8.79
C LYS A 71 -3.22 0.24 7.41
N THR A 72 -4.27 1.05 7.29
CA THR A 72 -4.97 1.25 6.02
C THR A 72 -4.06 1.82 4.94
N PHE A 73 -3.33 2.92 5.21
CA PHE A 73 -2.39 3.46 4.24
C PHE A 73 -1.21 2.51 3.98
N ALA A 74 -0.80 1.73 4.97
CA ALA A 74 0.31 0.79 4.80
C ALA A 74 0.03 -0.26 3.70
N TYR A 75 -1.18 -0.82 3.62
CA TYR A 75 -1.53 -1.73 2.53
C TYR A 75 -2.10 -1.03 1.28
N LEU A 76 -2.77 0.11 1.43
CA LEU A 76 -3.37 0.82 0.30
C LEU A 76 -2.35 1.48 -0.60
N THR A 77 -1.36 2.17 -0.02
CA THR A 77 -0.36 2.92 -0.80
C THR A 77 0.39 2.02 -1.79
N PRO A 78 0.99 0.88 -1.39
CA PRO A 78 1.61 -0.04 -2.34
C PRO A 78 0.61 -0.66 -3.33
N ALA A 79 -0.60 -1.02 -2.89
CA ALA A 79 -1.61 -1.60 -3.77
C ALA A 79 -2.07 -0.65 -4.89
N LEU A 80 -2.29 0.63 -4.55
CA LEU A 80 -2.67 1.67 -5.51
C LEU A 80 -1.51 2.01 -6.44
N LEU A 81 -0.30 2.17 -5.90
CA LEU A 81 0.86 2.54 -6.70
C LEU A 81 1.24 1.41 -7.67
N ALA A 82 1.16 0.14 -7.26
CA ALA A 82 1.50 -1.00 -8.12
C ALA A 82 0.75 -1.04 -9.47
N GLY A 83 -0.34 -0.28 -9.63
CA GLY A 83 -1.03 -0.15 -10.92
C GLY A 83 -1.74 -1.43 -11.35
N VAL A 84 -1.99 -2.33 -10.40
CA VAL A 84 -2.66 -3.61 -10.61
C VAL A 84 -4.08 -3.59 -10.02
N THR A 85 -4.94 -4.45 -10.53
CA THR A 85 -6.24 -4.69 -9.90
C THR A 85 -6.05 -5.37 -8.55
N CYS A 86 -6.52 -4.75 -7.47
CA CYS A 86 -6.42 -5.25 -6.10
C CYS A 86 -7.82 -5.44 -5.49
N ILE A 87 -8.01 -6.54 -4.76
CA ILE A 87 -9.21 -6.79 -3.95
C ILE A 87 -8.86 -6.60 -2.48
N ILE A 88 -9.61 -5.74 -1.80
CA ILE A 88 -9.46 -5.50 -0.37
C ILE A 88 -10.70 -6.03 0.33
N SER A 89 -10.50 -7.07 1.15
CA SER A 89 -11.56 -7.66 1.96
C SER A 89 -11.46 -7.17 3.40
N THR A 90 -12.60 -6.82 3.99
CA THR A 90 -12.69 -6.41 5.40
C THR A 90 -13.82 -7.15 6.09
N ALA A 91 -13.81 -7.18 7.43
CA ALA A 91 -14.71 -8.01 8.23
C ALA A 91 -16.22 -7.67 8.08
N GLY A 92 -16.58 -6.49 7.58
CA GLY A 92 -17.99 -6.14 7.39
C GLY A 92 -18.23 -4.77 6.78
N LYS A 93 -19.48 -4.49 6.40
CA LYS A 93 -19.89 -3.31 5.62
C LYS A 93 -19.45 -1.98 6.24
N SER A 94 -19.51 -1.84 7.56
CA SER A 94 -19.07 -0.60 8.24
C SER A 94 -17.59 -0.28 7.99
N LEU A 95 -16.72 -1.29 7.99
CA LEU A 95 -15.29 -1.12 7.70
C LEU A 95 -15.05 -0.86 6.20
N GLN A 96 -15.84 -1.47 5.32
CA GLN A 96 -15.80 -1.19 3.89
C GLN A 96 -16.21 0.27 3.61
N ASP A 97 -17.30 0.73 4.22
CA ASP A 97 -17.79 2.10 4.10
C ASP A 97 -16.76 3.10 4.65
N GLN A 98 -16.11 2.77 5.77
CA GLN A 98 -15.03 3.59 6.32
C GLN A 98 -13.86 3.69 5.34
N LEU A 99 -13.38 2.55 4.83
CA LEU A 99 -12.29 2.50 3.87
C LEU A 99 -12.61 3.34 2.63
N TYR A 100 -13.80 3.16 2.07
CA TYR A 100 -14.24 3.83 0.85
C TYR A 100 -14.42 5.35 1.03
N LYS A 101 -15.04 5.78 2.14
CA LYS A 101 -15.42 7.19 2.33
C LYS A 101 -14.32 8.04 2.96
N LYS A 102 -13.38 7.43 3.68
CA LYS A 102 -12.38 8.16 4.48
C LYS A 102 -10.95 7.88 4.08
N ASP A 103 -10.62 6.65 3.70
CA ASP A 103 -9.24 6.22 3.54
C ASP A 103 -8.79 6.22 2.07
N LEU A 104 -9.72 6.08 1.11
CA LEU A 104 -9.43 6.25 -0.32
C LEU A 104 -9.51 7.73 -0.72
N PRO A 105 -8.56 8.25 -1.52
CA PRO A 105 -8.65 9.59 -2.09
C PRO A 105 -9.88 9.69 -3.01
N ALA A 106 -10.56 10.84 -2.96
CA ALA A 106 -11.71 11.17 -3.80
C ALA A 106 -11.31 11.60 -5.22
#